data_AF-A0A353R346-F1
#
_entry.id   AF-A0A353R346-F1
#
_cell.length_a   1.000
_cell.length_b   1.000
_cell.length_c   1.000
_cell.angle_alpha   90.00
_cell.angle_beta   90.00
_cell.angle_gamma   90.00
#
_symmetry.space_group_name_H-M   'P 1'
#
loop_
_entity.id
_entity.type
_entity.pdbx_description
1 polymer ?
#
loop_
_entity_poly.entity_id
_entity_poly.type
_entity_poly.pdbx_seq_one_letter_code
_entity_poly.pdbx_strand_id
1 'polypeptide(L)' 'DLMERNLHRRIEVAFPVLDPALRQRVIEEALDYYLRDNMQSWLLQDDGTYIRADVGDEAPFSAQGALLKALASEGTIGIG' A
#
# COMPACT_ATOMS: atom_id res chain seq x y z
N ASP A 1 -8.08 8.03 5.14
CA ASP A 1 -9.39 8.50 4.66
C ASP A 1 -9.53 9.98 5.02
N LEU A 2 -10.05 10.81 4.12
CA LEU A 2 -10.06 12.27 4.26
C LEU A 2 -11.46 12.84 4.05
N MET A 3 -12.45 12.22 4.69
CA MET A 3 -13.84 12.64 4.61
C MET A 3 -14.22 13.56 5.77
N GLU A 4 -15.16 14.48 5.53
CA GLU A 4 -15.71 15.42 6.53
C GLU A 4 -16.10 14.72 7.84
N ARG A 5 -16.69 13.53 7.75
CA ARG A 5 -17.08 12.74 8.92
C ARG A 5 -15.88 12.38 9.80
N ASN A 6 -14.74 12.02 9.21
CA ASN A 6 -13.56 11.64 9.95
C ASN A 6 -12.86 12.90 10.50
N LEU A 7 -12.84 13.98 9.72
CA LEU A 7 -12.11 15.20 10.07
C LEU A 7 -12.85 16.11 11.07
N HIS A 8 -14.18 16.10 11.08
CA HIS A 8 -14.98 17.04 11.89
C HIS A 8 -15.93 16.37 12.88
N ARG A 9 -16.23 15.08 12.72
CA ARG A 9 -17.30 14.42 13.50
C ARG A 9 -16.82 13.18 14.27
N ARG A 10 -15.57 12.76 14.10
CA ARG A 10 -14.97 11.62 14.80
C ARG A 10 -13.70 12.07 15.52
N ILE A 11 -13.37 11.37 16.60
CA ILE A 11 -12.05 11.47 17.23
C ILE A 11 -11.15 10.49 16.47
N GLU A 12 -10.15 11.03 15.78
CA GLU A 12 -9.16 10.27 15.01
C GLU A 12 -7.78 10.46 15.66
N VAL A 13 -6.88 9.48 15.49
CA VAL A 13 -5.51 9.55 16.00
C VAL A 13 -4.54 9.31 14.85
N ALA A 14 -3.55 10.19 14.73
CA ALA A 14 -2.38 10.01 13.89
C ALA A 14 -1.13 10.26 14.73
N PHE A 15 -0.08 9.49 14.49
CA PHE A 15 1.20 9.65 15.17
C PHE A 15 2.34 9.53 14.15
N PRO A 16 3.46 10.25 14.38
CA PRO A 16 4.59 10.17 13.49
C PRO A 16 5.35 8.85 13.67
N VAL A 17 5.83 8.28 12.57
CA VAL A 17 6.82 7.20 12.59
C VAL A 17 8.20 7.85 12.60
N LEU A 18 8.79 7.96 13.80
CA LEU A 18 10.05 8.68 14.01
C LEU A 18 11.29 7.85 13.66
N ASP A 19 11.23 6.54 13.86
CA ASP A 19 12.31 5.63 13.51
C ASP A 19 12.51 5.63 11.97
N PRO A 20 13.70 5.99 11.46
CA PRO A 20 13.93 6.08 10.02
C PRO A 20 13.77 4.74 9.29
N ALA A 21 14.11 3.62 9.92
CA ALA A 21 13.98 2.29 9.31
C ALA A 21 12.50 1.90 9.22
N LEU A 22 11.73 2.11 10.29
CA LEU A 22 10.28 1.88 10.25
C LEU A 22 9.57 2.81 9.26
N ARG A 23 9.98 4.08 9.18
CA ARG A 23 9.42 5.01 8.19
C ARG A 23 9.68 4.53 6.77
N GLN A 24 10.91 4.10 6.47
CA GLN A 24 11.26 3.59 5.14
C GLN A 24 10.44 2.35 4.79
N ARG A 25 10.28 1.43 5.74
CA ARG A 25 9.43 0.24 5.57
C ARG A 25 7.98 0.60 5.28
N VAL A 26 7.40 1.53 6.03
CA VAL A 26 6.02 1.99 5.80
C VAL A 26 5.87 2.60 4.40
N ILE A 27 6.83 3.41 3.96
CA ILE A 27 6.80 4.01 2.61
C ILE A 27 6.87 2.90 1.54
N GLU A 28 7.82 1.98 1.67
CA GLU A 28 8.02 0.93 0.67
C GLU A 28 6.85 -0.05 0.62
N GLU A 29 6.49 -0.64 1.76
CA GLU A 29 5.52 -1.74 1.86
C GLU A 29 4.06 -1.28 1.72
N ALA A 30 3.74 -0.06 2.19
CA ALA A 30 2.35 0.43 2.25
C ALA A 30 2.01 1.51 1.21
N LEU A 31 3.01 2.14 0.58
CA LEU A 31 2.78 3.14 -0.49
C LEU A 31 3.39 2.69 -1.81
N ASP A 32 4.71 2.51 -1.88
CA ASP A 32 5.40 2.27 -3.15
C ASP A 32 4.96 0.98 -3.82
N TYR A 33 4.75 -0.10 -3.05
CA TYR A 33 4.22 -1.35 -3.59
C TYR A 33 2.85 -1.16 -4.25
N TYR A 34 1.95 -0.41 -3.62
CA TYR A 34 0.60 -0.19 -4.17
C TYR A 34 0.60 0.79 -5.35
N LEU A 35 1.51 1.76 -5.38
CA LEU A 35 1.70 2.62 -6.54
C LEU A 35 2.26 1.85 -7.76
N ARG A 36 3.03 0.79 -7.52
CA ARG A 36 3.59 -0.09 -8.56
C ARG A 36 2.67 -1.24 -8.96
N ASP A 37 1.59 -1.50 -8.22
CA ASP A 37 0.69 -2.61 -8.51
C ASP A 37 0.01 -2.40 -9.87
N ASN A 38 0.27 -3.31 -10.80
CA ASN A 38 -0.34 -3.32 -12.13
C ASN A 38 -1.23 -4.57 -12.35
N MET A 39 -1.33 -5.45 -11.35
CA MET A 39 -2.10 -6.68 -11.46
C MET A 39 -3.51 -6.56 -10.88
N GLN A 40 -3.71 -5.76 -9.84
CA GLN A 40 -4.95 -5.64 -9.07
C GLN A 40 -5.44 -4.19 -8.94
N SER A 41 -4.70 -3.21 -9.48
CA SER A 41 -5.08 -1.79 -9.48
C SER A 41 -6.24 -1.47 -10.43
N TRP A 42 -7.05 -0.48 -10.02
CA TRP A 42 -8.12 0.12 -10.82
C TRP A 42 -7.95 1.63 -10.82
N LEU A 43 -7.99 2.23 -12.01
CA LEU A 43 -7.82 3.65 -12.23
C LEU A 43 -9.18 4.34 -12.25
N LEU A 44 -9.38 5.26 -11.30
CA LEU A 44 -10.54 6.15 -11.26
C LEU A 44 -10.46 7.14 -12.43
N GLN A 45 -11.50 7.18 -13.23
CA GLN A 45 -11.68 8.17 -14.30
C GLN A 45 -12.39 9.43 -13.77
N ASP A 46 -12.34 10.50 -14.54
CA ASP A 46 -12.96 11.78 -14.21
C ASP A 46 -14.50 11.71 -14.08
N ASP A 47 -15.12 10.80 -14.82
CA ASP A 47 -16.56 10.51 -14.79
C ASP A 47 -16.99 9.61 -13.61
N GLY A 48 -16.04 9.19 -12.77
CA GLY A 48 -16.28 8.33 -11.62
C GLY A 48 -16.31 6.83 -11.93
N THR A 49 -16.11 6.43 -13.19
CA THR A 49 -15.95 5.02 -13.55
C THR A 49 -14.55 4.51 -13.19
N TYR A 50 -14.43 3.19 -13.09
CA TYR A 50 -13.16 2.53 -12.82
C TYR A 50 -12.80 1.63 -13.98
N ILE A 51 -11.58 1.80 -14.49
CA ILE A 51 -10.97 0.87 -15.46
C ILE A 51 -9.89 0.09 -14.76
N ARG A 52 -9.74 -1.19 -15.08
CA ARG A 52 -8.62 -1.97 -14.54
C ARG A 52 -7.32 -1.41 -15.12
N ALA A 53 -6.30 -1.24 -14.29
CA ALA A 53 -4.98 -0.84 -14.76
C ALA A 53 -4.45 -1.90 -15.74
N ASP A 54 -3.87 -1.45 -16.84
CA ASP A 54 -3.20 -2.35 -17.79
C ASP A 54 -1.80 -2.65 -17.28
N VAL A 55 -1.38 -3.90 -17.42
CA VAL A 55 0.00 -4.34 -17.12
C VAL A 55 0.97 -3.78 -18.16
N GLY A 56 0.49 -3.56 -19.40
CA GLY A 56 1.33 -3.08 -20.50
C GLY A 56 2.53 -4.00 -20.75
N ASP A 57 3.69 -3.38 -21.05
CA ASP A 57 4.97 -4.07 -21.25
C ASP A 57 5.81 -4.19 -19.95
N GLU A 58 5.29 -3.69 -18.82
CA GLU A 58 5.99 -3.78 -17.54
C GLU A 58 5.90 -5.19 -16.94
N ALA A 59 6.88 -5.53 -16.10
CA ALA A 59 6.83 -6.80 -15.39
C ALA A 59 5.59 -6.85 -14.48
N PRO A 60 4.82 -7.95 -14.47
CA PRO A 60 3.68 -8.09 -13.58
C PRO A 60 4.10 -7.95 -12.12
N PHE A 61 3.44 -7.03 -11.40
CA PHE A 61 3.69 -6.76 -9.99
C PHE A 61 2.37 -6.75 -9.21
N SER A 62 2.27 -7.64 -8.23
CA SER A 62 1.18 -7.65 -7.24
C SER A 62 1.74 -7.22 -5.89
N ALA A 63 1.24 -6.10 -5.35
CA ALA A 63 1.64 -5.57 -4.06
C ALA A 63 1.40 -6.58 -2.93
N GLN A 64 0.20 -7.16 -2.87
CA GLN A 64 -0.16 -8.15 -1.85
C GLN A 64 0.66 -9.43 -1.97
N GLY A 65 0.92 -9.90 -3.20
CA GLY A 65 1.76 -11.07 -3.43
C GLY A 65 3.22 -10.84 -3.00
N ALA A 66 3.78 -9.66 -3.33
CA ALA A 66 5.12 -9.26 -2.92
C ALA A 66 5.23 -9.13 -1.39
N LEU A 67 4.25 -8.48 -0.75
CA LEU A 67 4.18 -8.31 0.70
C LEU A 67 4.09 -9.66 1.43
N LEU A 68 3.20 -10.55 0.97
CA LEU A 68 3.06 -11.90 1.54
C LEU A 68 4.39 -12.66 1.46
N LYS A 69 5.07 -12.62 0.31
CA LYS A 69 6.35 -13.31 0.12
C LYS A 69 7.43 -12.75 1.05
N ALA A 70 7.54 -11.43 1.16
CA ALA A 70 8.53 -10.77 2.02
C ALA A 70 8.31 -11.16 3.50
N LEU A 71 7.09 -10.98 4.01
CA LEU A 71 6.76 -11.26 5.41
C LEU A 71 6.84 -12.74 5.76
N ALA A 72 6.45 -13.64 4.84
CA ALA A 72 6.59 -15.08 5.03
C ALA A 72 8.06 -15.52 5.09
N SER A 73 8.96 -14.83 4.38
CA SER A 73 10.40 -15.11 4.42
C SER A 73 11.08 -14.55 5.68
N GLU A 74 10.63 -13.41 6.20
CA GLU A 74 11.14 -12.82 7.44
C GLU A 74 10.73 -13.60 8.70
N GLY A 75 9.55 -14.21 8.70
CA GLY A 75 9.04 -15.02 9.82
C GLY A 75 9.84 -16.29 10.15
N THR A 76 10.85 -16.64 9.34
CA THR A 76 11.73 -17.81 9.61
C THR A 76 12.94 -17.45 10.48
N ILE A 77 13.21 -16.16 10.74
CA ILE A 77 14.38 -15.70 11.53
C ILE A 77 13.89 -14.98 12.79
N GLY A 78 13.31 -15.72 13.73
CA GLY A 78 12.78 -15.15 14.98
C GLY A 78 12.48 -16.14 16.11
N ILE A 79 12.92 -17.39 16.00
CA ILE A 79 12.98 -18.34 17.13
C ILE A 79 14.44 -18.68 17.40
N GLY A 80 15.11 -17.82 18.17
CA GLY A 80 16.48 -17.97 18.64
C GLY A 80 16.78 -16.98 19.74
#